data_AF-A0A914E5Y4-F1
#
_entry.id   AF-A0A914E5Y4-F1
#
_cell.length_a   1.000
_cell.length_b   1.000
_cell.length_c   1.000
_cell.angle_alpha   90.00
_cell.angle_beta   90.00
_cell.angle_gamma   90.00
#
_symmetry.space_group_name_H-M   'P 1'
#
loop_
_entity.id
_entity.type
_entity.pdbx_description
1 polymer ?
#
loop_
_entity_poly.entity_id
_entity_poly.type
_entity_poly.pdbx_seq_one_letter_code
_entity_poly.pdbx_strand_id
1 'polypeptide(L)'
;MNNYVTSIQSVLELKNSFASYQNLPLWAGEASSCYNGGAENISDRYAASFLFTDMLGASAFYGLDKVLRQQWFDGYWHNGSFSHYALLDVNMRPNPDYWLAFLYKKLVGQQVYNVSTDSTDPHLRLYAGSNVK
;
A
#
# COMPACT_ATOMS: atom_id res chain seq x y z
N MET A 1 -9.15 2.13 -5.49
CA MET A 1 -7.95 2.94 -5.18
C MET A 1 -8.13 4.44 -5.43
N ASN A 2 -9.02 4.88 -6.31
CA ASN A 2 -9.20 6.32 -6.60
C ASN A 2 -9.38 7.17 -5.33
N ASN A 3 -10.20 6.72 -4.37
CA ASN A 3 -10.37 7.39 -3.09
C ASN A 3 -9.05 7.50 -2.28
N TYR A 4 -8.18 6.48 -2.33
CA TYR A 4 -6.90 6.49 -1.63
C TYR A 4 -5.95 7.55 -2.22
N VAL A 5 -5.86 7.63 -3.55
CA VAL A 5 -5.07 8.66 -4.25
C VAL A 5 -5.61 10.05 -3.93
N THR A 6 -6.94 10.23 -4.00
CA THR A 6 -7.57 11.50 -3.62
C THR A 6 -7.25 11.88 -2.17
N SER A 7 -7.28 10.93 -1.23
CA SER A 7 -6.87 11.20 0.16
C SER A 7 -5.41 11.63 0.29
N ILE A 8 -4.49 10.99 -0.44
CA ILE A 8 -3.08 11.42 -0.46
C ILE A 8 -2.97 12.86 -0.97
N GLN A 9 -3.61 13.18 -2.09
CA GLN A 9 -3.57 14.50 -2.71
C GLN A 9 -4.14 15.57 -1.78
N SER A 10 -5.30 15.33 -1.15
CA SER A 10 -5.87 16.29 -0.21
C SER A 10 -4.96 16.55 1.01
N VAL A 11 -4.29 15.51 1.53
CA VAL A 11 -3.34 15.70 2.64
C VAL A 11 -2.08 16.44 2.18
N LEU A 12 -1.60 16.20 0.96
CA LEU A 12 -0.49 16.95 0.37
C LEU A 12 -0.83 18.42 0.14
N GLU A 13 -2.04 18.72 -0.34
CA GLU A 13 -2.53 20.08 -0.49
C GLU A 13 -2.56 20.81 0.85
N LEU A 14 -3.08 20.16 1.89
CA LEU A 14 -3.06 20.69 3.27
C LEU A 14 -1.64 20.89 3.78
N LYS A 15 -0.74 19.92 3.57
CA LYS A 15 0.67 20.05 3.95
C LYS A 15 1.31 21.27 3.28
N ASN A 16 1.03 21.48 2.00
CA ASN A 16 1.61 22.55 1.20
C ASN A 16 1.03 23.94 1.55
N SER A 17 -0.19 24.00 2.12
CA SER A 17 -0.78 25.28 2.58
C SER A 17 -0.12 25.85 3.84
N PHE A 18 0.70 25.07 4.56
CA PHE A 18 1.43 25.53 5.75
C PHE A 18 2.94 25.48 5.51
N ALA A 19 3.59 26.65 5.47
CA ALA A 19 5.05 26.75 5.24
C ALA A 19 5.88 25.91 6.24
N SER A 20 5.42 25.78 7.49
CA SER A 20 6.07 24.95 8.51
C SER A 20 6.05 23.45 8.22
N TYR A 21 5.16 22.97 7.34
CA TYR A 21 4.95 21.55 7.08
C TYR A 21 5.51 21.09 5.74
N GLN A 22 5.95 22.00 4.86
CA GLN A 22 6.42 21.66 3.50
C GLN A 22 7.55 20.61 3.50
N ASN A 23 8.46 20.68 4.47
CA ASN A 23 9.61 19.77 4.58
C ASN A 23 9.36 18.54 5.47
N LEU A 24 8.14 18.36 6.00
CA LEU A 24 7.83 17.19 6.81
C LEU A 24 7.56 15.96 5.92
N PRO A 25 8.04 14.76 6.31
CA PRO A 25 7.69 13.55 5.58
C PRO A 25 6.19 13.23 5.74
N LEU A 26 5.59 12.62 4.73
CA LEU A 26 4.18 12.21 4.76
C LEU A 26 4.08 10.68 4.75
N TRP A 27 3.46 10.11 5.79
CA TRP A 27 3.35 8.67 5.96
C TRP A 27 1.88 8.24 5.93
N ALA A 28 1.60 7.10 5.29
CA ALA A 28 0.40 6.33 5.59
C ALA A 28 0.67 5.50 6.85
N GLY A 29 0.22 6.03 8.00
CA GLY A 29 0.43 5.44 9.34
C GLY A 29 -0.20 4.07 9.53
N GLU A 30 -1.28 3.80 8.81
CA GLU A 30 -1.98 2.52 8.76
C GLU A 30 -2.66 2.41 7.39
N ALA A 31 -2.43 1.31 6.67
CA ALA A 31 -3.08 1.07 5.38
C ALA A 31 -3.28 -0.42 5.10
N SER A 32 -4.42 -0.77 4.51
CA SER A 32 -4.76 -2.13 4.11
C SER A 32 -5.85 -2.15 3.03
N SER A 33 -6.27 -3.34 2.60
CA SER A 33 -7.27 -3.50 1.53
C SER A 33 -8.65 -2.93 1.90
N CYS A 34 -9.08 -3.13 3.15
CA CYS A 34 -10.34 -2.64 3.68
C CYS A 34 -10.29 -2.56 5.22
N TYR A 35 -11.25 -1.86 5.80
CA TYR A 35 -11.34 -1.67 7.24
C TYR A 35 -11.92 -2.91 7.96
N ASN A 36 -12.06 -2.82 9.28
CA ASN A 36 -12.69 -3.82 10.15
C ASN A 36 -12.14 -5.26 10.06
N GLY A 37 -10.81 -5.39 10.01
CA GLY A 37 -10.15 -6.70 10.05
C GLY A 37 -9.94 -7.36 8.68
N GLY A 38 -10.56 -6.85 7.62
CA GLY A 38 -10.42 -7.40 6.27
C GLY A 38 -11.68 -8.11 5.78
N ALA A 39 -11.74 -8.37 4.47
CA ALA A 39 -12.81 -9.13 3.86
C ALA A 39 -12.39 -10.60 3.76
N GLU A 40 -13.13 -11.48 4.43
CA GLU A 40 -12.91 -12.92 4.39
C GLU A 40 -12.91 -13.44 2.95
N ASN A 41 -11.96 -14.33 2.61
CA ASN A 41 -11.79 -14.92 1.28
C ASN A 41 -11.45 -13.91 0.17
N ILE A 42 -11.10 -12.67 0.51
CA ILE A 42 -10.68 -11.64 -0.45
C ILE A 42 -9.36 -11.03 0.01
N SER A 43 -9.32 -10.45 1.21
CA SER A 43 -8.15 -9.76 1.78
C SER A 43 -6.96 -10.68 2.02
N ASP A 44 -7.22 -11.97 2.23
CA ASP A 44 -6.25 -13.03 2.50
C ASP A 44 -5.96 -13.88 1.25
N ARG A 45 -6.38 -13.39 0.07
CA ARG A 45 -6.22 -14.05 -1.23
C ARG A 45 -5.46 -13.16 -2.20
N TYR A 46 -5.03 -13.77 -3.30
CA TYR A 46 -4.25 -13.10 -4.35
C TYR A 46 -4.97 -11.87 -4.95
N ALA A 47 -6.30 -11.85 -4.93
CA ALA A 47 -7.07 -10.70 -5.39
C ALA A 47 -6.73 -9.40 -4.64
N ALA A 48 -6.41 -9.47 -3.34
CA ALA A 48 -5.99 -8.30 -2.56
C ALA A 48 -4.60 -7.77 -2.96
N SER A 49 -3.76 -8.61 -3.56
CA SER A 49 -2.41 -8.21 -3.98
C SER A 49 -2.42 -7.16 -5.09
N PHE A 50 -3.47 -7.11 -5.91
CA PHE A 50 -3.65 -6.02 -6.87
C PHE A 50 -3.85 -4.67 -6.16
N LEU A 51 -4.66 -4.65 -5.10
CA LEU A 51 -4.86 -3.44 -4.29
C LEU A 51 -3.57 -3.07 -3.57
N PHE A 52 -2.87 -4.03 -2.97
CA PHE A 52 -1.66 -3.72 -2.22
C PHE A 52 -0.51 -3.23 -3.12
N THR A 53 -0.29 -3.88 -4.28
CA THR A 53 0.72 -3.44 -5.26
C THR A 53 0.44 -2.01 -5.72
N ASP A 54 -0.82 -1.76 -6.07
CA ASP A 54 -1.24 -0.46 -6.57
C ASP A 54 -1.16 0.65 -5.50
N MET A 55 -1.46 0.31 -4.25
CA MET A 55 -1.27 1.19 -3.11
C MET A 55 0.21 1.57 -2.97
N LEU A 56 1.13 0.59 -2.94
CA LEU A 56 2.57 0.86 -2.83
C LEU A 56 3.08 1.75 -3.98
N GLY A 57 2.69 1.43 -5.21
CA GLY A 57 3.06 2.20 -6.40
C GLY A 57 2.54 3.63 -6.36
N ALA A 58 1.25 3.81 -6.05
CA ALA A 58 0.63 5.13 -5.96
C ALA A 58 1.23 5.95 -4.80
N SER A 59 1.44 5.35 -3.63
CA SER A 59 2.09 6.02 -2.50
C SER A 59 3.48 6.54 -2.88
N ALA A 60 4.29 5.70 -3.53
CA ALA A 60 5.63 6.09 -3.97
C ALA A 60 5.56 7.22 -5.02
N PHE A 61 4.68 7.10 -6.01
CA PHE A 61 4.50 8.11 -7.07
C PHE A 61 4.06 9.47 -6.54
N TYR A 62 3.12 9.50 -5.58
CA TYR A 62 2.64 10.74 -4.97
C TYR A 62 3.50 11.24 -3.81
N GLY A 63 4.64 10.61 -3.53
CA GLY A 63 5.63 11.13 -2.59
C GLY A 63 5.34 10.85 -1.11
N LEU A 64 4.63 9.76 -0.79
CA LEU A 64 4.63 9.22 0.57
C LEU A 64 5.98 8.58 0.87
N ASP A 65 6.58 8.95 2.00
CA ASP A 65 7.86 8.38 2.43
C ASP A 65 7.70 6.95 2.97
N LYS A 66 6.57 6.65 3.62
CA LYS A 66 6.30 5.36 4.25
C LYS A 66 4.85 4.94 4.14
N VAL A 67 4.65 3.64 3.99
CA VAL A 67 3.35 2.95 4.10
C VAL A 67 3.49 1.85 5.14
N LEU A 68 2.68 1.93 6.19
CA LEU A 68 2.63 0.94 7.27
C LEU A 68 1.45 0.01 7.02
N ARG A 69 1.74 -1.25 6.62
CA ARG A 69 0.73 -2.26 6.31
C ARG A 69 0.09 -2.78 7.60
N GLN A 70 -1.22 -2.60 7.70
CA GLN A 70 -2.07 -3.27 8.68
C GLN A 70 -2.50 -4.63 8.10
N GLN A 71 -2.03 -5.77 8.61
CA GLN A 71 -1.07 -5.94 9.70
C GLN A 71 -0.03 -7.01 9.37
N TRP A 72 1.04 -7.06 10.15
CA TRP A 72 2.14 -8.01 9.94
C TRP A 72 1.73 -9.47 10.20
N PHE A 73 1.14 -9.73 11.36
CA PHE A 73 0.73 -11.06 11.80
C PHE A 73 -0.72 -11.01 12.26
N ASP A 74 -1.47 -12.04 11.94
CA ASP A 74 -2.85 -12.18 12.35
C ASP A 74 -2.93 -12.41 13.86
N GLY A 75 -3.69 -11.55 14.53
CA GLY A 75 -3.94 -11.62 15.96
C GLY A 75 -5.43 -11.71 16.23
N TYR A 76 -5.80 -11.76 17.50
CA TYR A 76 -7.20 -11.60 17.88
C TYR A 76 -7.70 -10.22 17.42
N TRP A 77 -8.51 -10.22 16.36
CA TRP A 77 -9.31 -9.09 15.94
C TRP A 77 -10.62 -9.05 16.74
N HIS A 78 -11.39 -7.97 16.61
CA HIS A 78 -12.58 -7.67 17.40
C HIS A 78 -13.48 -8.90 17.68
N ASN A 79 -13.89 -9.07 18.94
CA ASN A 79 -14.74 -10.17 19.42
C ASN A 79 -14.18 -11.59 19.15
N GLY A 80 -12.86 -11.75 19.03
CA GLY A 80 -12.21 -13.05 18.81
C GLY A 80 -12.22 -13.52 17.36
N SER A 81 -12.57 -12.64 16.41
CA SER A 81 -12.45 -12.92 14.98
C SER A 81 -10.99 -12.79 14.53
N PHE A 82 -10.65 -13.38 13.39
CA PHE A 82 -9.34 -13.24 12.78
C PHE A 82 -9.30 -12.07 11.80
N SER A 83 -8.11 -11.55 11.54
CA SER A 83 -7.89 -10.56 10.50
C SER A 83 -7.60 -11.25 9.17
N HIS A 84 -8.32 -10.84 8.14
CA HIS A 84 -8.13 -11.33 6.79
C HIS A 84 -7.12 -10.51 5.99
N TYR A 85 -6.58 -9.40 6.50
CA TYR A 85 -5.60 -8.60 5.76
C TYR A 85 -4.16 -8.76 6.27
N ALA A 86 -3.91 -9.67 7.21
CA ALA A 86 -2.59 -9.92 7.76
C ALA A 86 -1.65 -10.51 6.70
N LEU A 87 -0.35 -10.18 6.78
CA LEU A 87 0.66 -10.79 5.90
C LEU A 87 0.90 -12.25 6.29
N LEU A 88 0.92 -12.56 7.58
CA LEU A 88 1.00 -13.92 8.13
C LEU A 88 -0.32 -14.27 8.82
N ASP A 89 -0.88 -15.45 8.53
CA ASP A 89 -2.04 -15.97 9.25
C ASP A 89 -1.68 -16.44 10.68
N VAL A 90 -2.69 -16.82 11.47
CA VAL A 90 -2.48 -17.30 12.86
C VAL A 90 -1.61 -18.56 12.98
N ASN A 91 -1.43 -19.29 11.88
CA ASN A 91 -0.56 -20.47 11.80
C ASN A 91 0.83 -20.13 11.26
N MET A 92 1.19 -18.84 11.19
CA MET A 92 2.45 -18.33 10.62
C MET A 92 2.63 -18.66 9.13
N ARG A 93 1.53 -18.88 8.40
CA ARG A 93 1.55 -19.12 6.96
C ARG A 93 1.44 -17.79 6.22
N PRO A 94 2.31 -17.54 5.23
CA PRO A 94 2.27 -16.30 4.47
C PRO A 94 1.08 -16.25 3.52
N ASN A 95 0.24 -15.23 3.67
CA ASN A 95 -0.74 -14.83 2.66
C ASN A 95 -0.02 -14.28 1.41
N PRO A 96 -0.68 -14.22 0.24
CA PRO A 96 -0.06 -13.73 -1.00
C PRO A 96 0.62 -12.35 -0.87
N ASP A 97 0.03 -11.45 -0.09
CA ASP A 97 0.58 -10.13 0.17
C ASP A 97 1.93 -10.14 0.90
N TYR A 98 2.24 -11.18 1.69
CA TYR A 98 3.55 -11.34 2.29
C TYR A 98 4.63 -11.50 1.22
N TRP A 99 4.37 -12.36 0.24
CA TRP A 99 5.31 -12.61 -0.86
C TRP A 99 5.45 -11.39 -1.76
N LEU A 100 4.36 -10.66 -2.00
CA LEU A 100 4.40 -9.37 -2.68
C LEU A 100 5.27 -8.36 -1.92
N ALA A 101 5.06 -8.22 -0.59
CA ALA A 101 5.89 -7.33 0.23
C ALA A 101 7.37 -7.73 0.20
N PHE A 102 7.65 -9.04 0.26
CA PHE A 102 9.00 -9.57 0.16
C PHE A 102 9.65 -9.22 -1.19
N LEU A 103 8.96 -9.48 -2.31
CA LEU A 103 9.45 -9.16 -3.65
C LEU A 103 9.63 -7.65 -3.83
N TYR A 104 8.65 -6.84 -3.44
CA TYR A 104 8.76 -5.38 -3.47
C TYR A 104 9.99 -4.91 -2.69
N LYS A 105 10.18 -5.43 -1.47
CA LYS A 105 11.34 -5.11 -0.64
C LYS A 105 12.65 -5.59 -1.25
N LYS A 106 12.68 -6.59 -2.12
CA LYS A 106 13.91 -7.09 -2.77
C LYS A 106 14.23 -6.38 -4.08
N LEU A 107 13.21 -5.98 -4.83
CA LEU A 107 13.34 -5.54 -6.22
C LEU A 107 13.18 -4.02 -6.40
N VAL A 108 12.43 -3.34 -5.53
CA VAL A 108 12.10 -1.92 -5.69
C VAL A 108 12.92 -1.07 -4.73
N GLY A 109 13.72 -0.17 -5.31
CA GLY A 109 14.57 0.82 -4.63
C GLY A 109 13.84 2.13 -4.33
N GLN A 110 14.58 3.10 -3.79
CA GLN A 110 13.98 4.35 -3.27
C GLN A 110 13.74 5.42 -4.32
N GLN A 111 14.53 5.43 -5.40
CA GLN A 111 14.31 6.40 -6.49
C GLN A 111 13.06 6.00 -7.26
N VAL A 112 12.08 6.90 -7.29
CA VAL A 112 10.82 6.76 -8.05
C VAL A 112 10.99 7.42 -9.41
N TYR A 113 10.46 6.79 -10.46
CA TYR A 113 10.46 7.32 -11.82
C TYR A 113 9.02 7.61 -12.28
N ASN A 114 8.87 8.72 -13.00
CA ASN A 114 7.61 9.04 -13.67
C ASN A 114 7.54 8.25 -14.99
N VAL A 115 6.55 7.38 -15.12
CA VAL A 115 6.32 6.54 -16.30
C VAL A 115 4.90 6.75 -16.82
N SER A 116 4.78 6.75 -18.15
CA SER A 116 3.50 6.86 -18.85
C SER A 116 3.42 5.79 -19.94
N THR A 117 2.22 5.56 -20.46
CA THR A 117 1.95 4.65 -21.58
C THR A 117 0.99 5.30 -22.55
N ASP A 118 1.15 4.99 -23.84
CA ASP A 118 0.21 5.40 -24.89
C ASP A 118 -1.06 4.52 -24.92
N SER A 119 -1.10 3.46 -24.09
CA SER A 119 -2.28 2.62 -23.95
C SER A 119 -3.48 3.42 -23.40
N THR A 120 -4.65 3.22 -24.01
CA THR A 120 -5.91 3.81 -23.54
C THR A 120 -6.68 2.91 -22.57
N ASP A 121 -6.12 1.76 -22.18
CA ASP A 121 -6.78 0.81 -21.27
C ASP A 121 -6.80 1.38 -19.83
N PRO A 122 -7.98 1.67 -19.25
CA PRO A 122 -8.08 2.19 -17.90
C PRO A 122 -7.68 1.18 -16.80
N HIS A 123 -7.49 -0.10 -17.15
CA HIS A 123 -7.08 -1.15 -16.21
C HIS A 123 -5.56 -1.35 -16.13
N LEU A 124 -4.78 -0.78 -17.07
CA LEU A 124 -3.33 -0.85 -17.04
C LEU A 124 -2.75 0.20 -16.09
N ARG A 125 -1.95 -0.24 -15.10
CA ARG A 125 -1.32 0.65 -14.12
C ARG A 125 0.18 0.36 -14.08
N LEU A 126 0.98 1.41 -14.19
CA LEU A 126 2.44 1.33 -14.31
C LEU A 126 3.10 2.14 -13.21
N TYR A 127 4.09 1.53 -12.57
CA TYR A 127 4.93 2.16 -11.56
C TYR A 127 6.38 1.71 -11.80
N ALA A 128 7.33 2.63 -11.62
CA ALA A 128 8.74 2.32 -11.82
C ALA A 128 9.58 2.91 -10.68
N GLY A 129 10.51 2.10 -10.20
CA GLY A 129 11.53 2.51 -9.24
C GLY A 129 12.88 1.91 -9.61
N SER A 130 13.94 2.47 -9.05
CA SER A 130 15.30 1.95 -9.21
C SER A 130 15.43 0.52 -8.69
N ASN A 131 16.43 -0.23 -9.18
CA ASN A 131 16.76 -1.57 -8.66
C ASN A 131 17.80 -1.55 -7.52
N VAL A 132 18.33 -0.37 -7.18
CA VAL A 132 19.39 -0.20 -6.17
C VAL A 132 18.76 0.36 -4.89
N LYS A 133 19.09 -0.23 -3.74
CA LYS A 133 18.65 0.25 -2.43
C LYS A 133 19.56 1.31 -1.85
#